data_AF-A0A7R9QVC6-F1
#
_entry.id   AF-A0A7R9QVC6-F1
#
_cell.length_a   1.000
_cell.length_b   1.000
_cell.length_c   1.000
_cell.angle_alpha   90.00
_cell.angle_beta   90.00
_cell.angle_gamma   90.00
#
_symmetry.space_group_name_H-M   'P 1'
#
loop_
_entity.id
_entity.type
_entity.pdbx_description
1 polymer ?
#
loop_
_entity_poly.entity_id
_entity_poly.type
_entity_poly.pdbx_seq_one_letter_code
_entity_poly.pdbx_strand_id
1 'polypeptide(L)'
;MPEEGIELTANDQLLTTDEIKQISGLFVKTLGVTKIRLTGGEPLIRKDIIDIIRHLSELRPFGLKTIGLTTNGIVLDRMCSDLKLAGLNAINISLDTLRADKYELITRRK
;
A
#
# COMPACT_ATOMS: atom_id res chain seq x y z
N MET A 1 18.08 3.36 1.53
CA MET A 1 18.01 3.64 0.07
C MET A 1 19.42 3.75 -0.48
N PRO A 2 19.71 3.29 -1.71
CA PRO A 2 21.03 3.45 -2.34
C PRO A 2 21.42 4.92 -2.47
N GLU A 3 22.72 5.20 -2.61
CA GLU A 3 23.23 6.59 -2.70
C GLU A 3 22.90 7.21 -4.06
N GLU A 4 22.83 6.37 -5.09
CA GLU A 4 22.54 6.73 -6.47
C GLU A 4 21.02 6.78 -6.79
N GLY A 5 20.17 6.56 -5.79
CA GLY A 5 18.72 6.40 -5.99
C GLY A 5 18.32 4.99 -6.44
N ILE A 6 17.06 4.81 -6.84
CA ILE A 6 16.53 3.55 -7.34
C ILE A 6 15.94 3.86 -8.72
N GLU A 7 16.35 3.12 -9.75
CA GLU A 7 15.66 3.17 -11.05
C GLU A 7 14.21 2.73 -10.86
N LEU A 8 13.28 3.61 -11.20
CA LEU A 8 11.86 3.32 -11.09
C LEU A 8 11.47 2.34 -12.19
N THR A 9 10.76 1.28 -11.82
CA THR A 9 10.16 0.35 -12.76
C THR A 9 9.27 1.12 -13.74
N ALA A 10 9.42 0.85 -15.03
CA ALA A 10 8.60 1.46 -16.06
C ALA A 10 7.12 1.11 -15.84
N ASN A 11 6.22 2.06 -16.13
CA ASN A 11 4.80 1.92 -15.82
C ASN A 11 4.13 0.75 -16.56
N ASP A 12 4.63 0.39 -17.73
CA ASP A 12 4.15 -0.73 -18.57
C ASP A 12 4.52 -2.12 -18.02
N GLN A 13 5.47 -2.19 -17.08
CA GLN A 13 5.84 -3.43 -16.40
C GLN A 13 5.12 -3.61 -15.06
N LEU A 14 4.33 -2.63 -14.64
CA LEU A 14 3.52 -2.70 -13.42
C LEU A 14 2.13 -3.23 -13.76
N LEU A 15 1.57 -4.04 -12.86
CA LEU A 15 0.17 -4.44 -12.96
C LEU A 15 -0.73 -3.19 -12.97
N THR A 16 -1.65 -3.18 -13.93
CA THR A 16 -2.75 -2.23 -14.01
C THR A 16 -3.71 -2.42 -12.84
N THR A 17 -4.53 -1.40 -12.58
CA THR A 17 -5.59 -1.49 -11.56
C THR A 17 -6.49 -2.69 -11.81
N ASP A 18 -6.88 -2.94 -13.06
CA ASP A 18 -7.83 -3.99 -13.41
C ASP A 18 -7.23 -5.39 -13.25
N GLU A 19 -5.95 -5.57 -13.56
CA GLU A 19 -5.24 -6.82 -13.28
C GLU A 19 -5.16 -7.10 -11.77
N ILE A 20 -4.89 -6.08 -10.94
CA ILE A 20 -4.90 -6.22 -9.48
C ILE A 20 -6.29 -6.61 -8.99
N LYS A 21 -7.35 -5.99 -9.52
CA LYS A 21 -8.75 -6.31 -9.18
C LYS A 21 -9.11 -7.74 -9.55
N GLN A 22 -8.71 -8.19 -10.74
CA GLN A 22 -8.94 -9.55 -11.22
C GLN A 22 -8.23 -10.58 -10.34
N ILE A 23 -6.94 -10.39 -10.08
CA ILE A 23 -6.13 -11.31 -9.29
C ILE A 23 -6.65 -11.36 -7.85
N SER A 24 -6.84 -10.21 -7.20
CA SER A 24 -7.36 -10.16 -5.82
C SER A 24 -8.75 -10.81 -5.71
N GLY A 25 -9.62 -10.59 -6.68
CA GLY A 25 -10.93 -11.23 -6.77
C GLY A 25 -10.82 -12.76 -6.84
N LEU A 26 -9.95 -13.28 -7.69
CA LEU A 26 -9.68 -14.72 -7.80
C LEU A 26 -9.22 -15.29 -6.46
N PHE A 27 -8.16 -14.73 -5.87
CA PHE A 27 -7.58 -15.22 -4.62
C PHE A 27 -8.58 -15.24 -3.46
N VAL A 28 -9.40 -14.20 -3.31
CA VAL A 28 -10.39 -14.15 -2.23
C VAL A 28 -11.52 -15.14 -2.51
N LYS A 29 -12.13 -15.08 -3.70
CA LYS A 29 -13.37 -15.83 -4.01
C LYS A 29 -13.14 -17.33 -4.19
N THR A 30 -11.99 -17.75 -4.72
CA THR A 30 -11.76 -19.15 -5.07
C THR A 30 -10.73 -19.83 -4.17
N LEU A 31 -9.77 -19.08 -3.61
CA LEU A 31 -8.68 -19.63 -2.79
C LEU A 31 -8.81 -19.30 -1.29
N GLY A 32 -9.85 -18.55 -0.90
CA GLY A 32 -10.14 -18.27 0.51
C GLY A 32 -9.17 -17.30 1.18
N VAL A 33 -8.50 -16.44 0.41
CA VAL A 33 -7.62 -15.40 0.97
C VAL A 33 -8.44 -14.44 1.85
N THR A 34 -8.04 -14.32 3.12
CA THR A 34 -8.74 -13.46 4.10
C THR A 34 -8.01 -12.16 4.43
N LYS A 35 -6.78 -11.99 3.92
CA LYS A 35 -5.95 -10.81 4.16
C LYS A 35 -5.14 -10.45 2.93
N ILE A 36 -5.20 -9.18 2.54
CA ILE A 36 -4.37 -8.59 1.49
C ILE A 36 -3.60 -7.42 2.10
N ARG A 37 -2.32 -7.29 1.76
CA ARG A 37 -1.45 -6.19 2.21
C ARG A 37 -0.86 -5.47 1.01
N LEU A 38 -1.12 -4.17 0.95
CA LEU A 38 -0.56 -3.23 -0.02
C LEU A 38 0.81 -2.76 0.48
N THR A 39 1.81 -2.92 -0.38
CA THR A 39 3.23 -2.65 -0.13
C THR A 39 3.88 -2.22 -1.45
N GLY A 40 5.20 -2.13 -1.50
CA GLY A 40 5.99 -1.87 -2.70
C GLY A 40 7.28 -1.14 -2.32
N GLY A 41 7.61 -0.08 -3.08
CA GLY A 41 8.44 1.01 -2.57
C GLY A 41 7.65 1.81 -1.52
N GLU A 42 6.98 2.88 -1.96
CA GLU A 42 5.98 3.58 -1.14
C GLU A 42 4.60 3.49 -1.81
N PRO A 43 3.65 2.71 -1.27
CA PRO A 43 2.36 2.48 -1.91
C PRO A 43 1.49 3.74 -2.04
N LEU A 44 1.65 4.73 -1.16
CA LEU A 44 0.87 5.96 -1.22
C LEU A 44 1.25 6.89 -2.39
N ILE A 45 2.33 6.61 -3.12
CA ILE A 45 2.68 7.32 -4.36
C ILE A 45 1.83 6.83 -5.54
N ARG A 46 1.23 5.63 -5.44
CA ARG A 46 0.43 5.05 -6.51
C ARG A 46 -0.91 5.79 -6.62
N LYS A 47 -1.17 6.41 -7.77
CA LYS A 47 -2.31 7.34 -7.98
C LYS A 47 -3.69 6.72 -7.77
N ASP A 48 -3.83 5.44 -8.08
CA ASP A 48 -5.07 4.64 -8.02
C ASP A 48 -5.18 3.82 -6.72
N ILE A 49 -4.35 4.08 -5.69
CA ILE A 49 -4.33 3.27 -4.45
C ILE A 49 -5.69 3.24 -3.74
N ILE A 50 -6.41 4.36 -3.75
CA ILE A 50 -7.74 4.45 -3.14
C ILE A 50 -8.74 3.58 -3.90
N ASP A 51 -8.68 3.56 -5.24
CA ASP A 51 -9.56 2.74 -6.07
C ASP A 51 -9.30 1.24 -5.87
N ILE A 52 -8.03 0.87 -5.72
CA ILE A 52 -7.64 -0.50 -5.37
C ILE A 52 -8.25 -0.89 -4.02
N ILE A 53 -8.11 -0.04 -2.99
CA ILE A 53 -8.65 -0.33 -1.65
C ILE A 53 -10.17 -0.44 -1.66
N ARG A 54 -10.87 0.44 -2.38
CA ARG A 54 -12.34 0.37 -2.53
C ARG A 54 -12.77 -0.97 -3.10
N HIS A 55 -12.16 -1.40 -4.21
CA HIS A 55 -12.43 -2.72 -4.80
C HIS A 55 -12.15 -3.85 -3.82
N LEU A 56 -11.02 -3.82 -3.11
CA LEU A 56 -10.73 -4.85 -2.11
C LEU A 56 -11.80 -4.89 -1.01
N SER A 57 -12.35 -3.75 -0.60
CA SER A 57 -13.43 -3.69 0.38
C SER A 57 -14.71 -4.37 -0.11
N GLU A 58 -14.99 -4.33 -1.42
CA GLU A 58 -16.11 -5.08 -2.04
C GLU A 58 -15.92 -6.60 -1.97
N LEU A 59 -14.69 -7.08 -1.69
CA LEU A 59 -14.41 -8.51 -1.52
C LEU A 59 -14.71 -9.04 -0.11
N ARG A 60 -15.09 -8.16 0.84
CA ARG A 60 -15.39 -8.56 2.23
C ARG A 60 -16.52 -9.60 2.36
N PRO A 61 -17.64 -9.52 1.61
CA PRO A 61 -18.68 -10.56 1.63
C PRO A 61 -18.17 -11.95 1.23
N PHE A 62 -17.06 -12.02 0.49
CA PHE A 62 -16.42 -13.27 0.06
C PHE A 62 -15.36 -13.77 1.06
N GLY A 63 -15.22 -13.15 2.23
CA GLY A 63 -14.35 -13.60 3.30
C GLY A 63 -13.07 -12.78 3.49
N LEU A 64 -12.82 -11.73 2.70
CA LEU A 64 -11.71 -10.82 2.96
C LEU A 64 -11.98 -10.04 4.27
N LYS A 65 -11.07 -10.15 5.24
CA LYS A 65 -11.20 -9.53 6.57
C LYS A 65 -10.27 -8.34 6.74
N THR A 66 -9.05 -8.44 6.21
CA THR A 66 -8.01 -7.43 6.42
C THR A 66 -7.51 -6.87 5.11
N ILE A 67 -7.54 -5.54 5.00
CA ILE A 67 -6.88 -4.77 3.96
C ILE A 67 -5.82 -3.94 4.68
N GLY A 68 -4.57 -4.38 4.56
CA GLY A 68 -3.42 -3.80 5.22
C GLY A 68 -2.62 -2.89 4.29
N LEU A 69 -1.96 -1.89 4.86
CA LEU A 69 -1.00 -1.03 4.17
C LEU A 69 0.33 -1.03 4.94
N THR A 70 1.46 -1.04 4.25
CA THR A 70 2.77 -0.73 4.84
C THR A 70 3.32 0.54 4.20
N THR A 71 3.62 1.57 4.98
CA THR A 71 4.02 2.90 4.47
C THR A 71 5.10 3.52 5.36
N ASN A 72 5.92 4.41 4.79
CA ASN A 72 6.79 5.30 5.57
C ASN A 72 6.02 6.43 6.30
N GLY A 73 4.75 6.61 5.99
CA GLY A 73 3.85 7.54 6.69
C GLY A 73 3.95 9.01 6.25
N ILE A 74 4.87 9.39 5.35
CA ILE A 74 5.15 10.80 5.01
C ILE A 74 3.93 11.53 4.44
N VAL A 75 3.11 10.86 3.62
CA VAL A 75 1.90 11.43 3.00
C VAL A 75 0.60 10.89 3.61
N LEU A 76 0.72 10.11 4.70
CA LEU A 76 -0.42 9.41 5.29
C LEU A 76 -1.44 10.38 5.88
N ASP A 77 -1.00 11.49 6.48
CA ASP A 77 -1.85 12.52 7.09
C ASP A 77 -2.90 13.05 6.11
N ARG A 78 -2.51 13.32 4.86
CA ARG A 78 -3.36 13.85 3.79
C ARG A 78 -4.35 12.81 3.26
N MET A 79 -4.02 11.53 3.33
CA MET A 79 -4.79 10.44 2.72
C MET A 79 -5.56 9.59 3.74
N CYS A 80 -5.31 9.75 5.04
CA CYS A 80 -5.79 8.85 6.09
C CYS A 80 -7.31 8.69 6.08
N SER A 81 -8.03 9.80 5.94
CA SER A 81 -9.50 9.81 5.86
C SER A 81 -10.01 9.03 4.64
N ASP A 82 -9.44 9.28 3.47
CA ASP A 82 -9.85 8.62 2.23
C ASP A 82 -9.52 7.13 2.23
N LEU A 83 -8.37 6.75 2.78
CA LEU A 83 -7.95 5.35 2.94
C LEU A 83 -8.93 4.60 3.86
N LYS A 84 -9.31 5.21 4.99
CA LYS A 84 -10.27 4.63 5.93
C LYS A 84 -11.66 4.50 5.30
N LEU A 85 -12.13 5.54 4.60
CA LEU A 85 -13.41 5.53 3.90
C LEU A 85 -13.45 4.47 2.78
N ALA A 86 -12.32 4.27 2.09
CA ALA A 86 -12.19 3.22 1.09
C ALA A 86 -12.22 1.79 1.67
N GLY A 87 -12.00 1.64 2.98
CA GLY A 87 -12.09 0.35 3.68
C GLY A 87 -10.75 -0.22 4.16
N LEU A 88 -9.67 0.56 4.16
CA LEU A 88 -8.42 0.18 4.80
C LEU A 88 -8.64 0.00 6.31
N ASN A 89 -8.14 -1.09 6.90
CA ASN A 89 -8.35 -1.39 8.32
C ASN A 89 -7.12 -1.85 9.10
N ALA A 90 -5.95 -1.91 8.46
CA ALA A 90 -4.68 -2.16 9.14
C ALA A 90 -3.55 -1.34 8.50
N ILE A 91 -2.68 -0.74 9.32
CA ILE A 91 -1.52 0.04 8.86
C ILE A 91 -0.28 -0.43 9.62
N ASN A 92 0.80 -0.63 8.88
CA ASN A 92 2.15 -0.79 9.39
C ASN A 92 2.94 0.46 8.99
N ILE A 93 3.51 1.17 9.96
CA ILE A 93 4.37 2.33 9.70
C ILE A 93 5.82 1.89 9.83
N SER A 94 6.60 2.07 8.76
CA SER A 94 8.05 1.85 8.77
C SER A 94 8.73 3.08 9.35
N LEU A 95 9.30 2.94 10.55
CA LEU A 95 10.04 4.00 11.25
C LEU A 95 11.29 3.40 11.88
N ASP A 96 12.43 3.56 11.22
CA ASP A 96 13.69 2.91 11.62
C ASP A 96 14.29 3.49 12.91
N THR A 97 13.91 4.72 13.27
CA THR A 97 14.39 5.37 14.48
C THR A 97 13.45 6.48 14.95
N LEU A 98 13.40 6.70 16.27
CA LEU A 98 12.69 7.83 16.90
C LEU A 98 13.58 9.08 17.03
N ARG A 99 14.86 8.98 16.66
CA ARG A 99 15.83 10.06 16.73
C ARG A 99 15.90 10.80 15.40
N ALA A 100 15.47 12.06 15.39
CA ALA A 100 15.40 12.87 14.16
C ALA A 100 16.75 12.96 13.42
N ASP A 101 17.85 13.14 14.16
CA ASP A 101 19.21 13.19 13.61
C ASP A 101 19.60 11.88 12.92
N LYS A 102 19.21 10.75 13.50
CA LYS A 102 19.44 9.43 12.90
C LYS A 102 18.49 9.15 11.74
N TYR A 103 17.27 9.68 11.77
CA TYR A 103 16.30 9.49 10.70
C TYR A 103 16.80 10.09 9.39
N GLU A 104 17.31 11.32 9.42
CA GLU A 104 17.90 11.98 8.25
C GLU A 104 19.08 11.17 7.70
N LEU A 105 19.94 10.65 8.57
CA LEU A 105 21.09 9.82 8.17
C LEU A 105 20.67 8.49 7.50
N ILE A 106 19.68 7.80 8.07
CA ILE A 106 19.22 6.49 7.59
C ILE A 106 18.41 6.62 6.29
N THR A 107 17.47 7.57 6.26
CA THR A 107 16.54 7.74 5.15
C THR A 107 17.09 8.62 4.04
N ARG A 108 18.12 9.42 4.33
CA ARG A 108 18.73 10.42 3.44
C ARG A 108 17.72 11.46 2.95
N ARG A 109 16.72 11.74 3.79
CA ARG A 109 15.64 12.70 3.56
C ARG A 109 15.49 13.58 4.80
N LYS A 110 15.33 14.90 4.59
CA LYS A 110 14.97 15.86 5.63
C LYS A 110 13.46 15.96 5.79
#